data_AF-A0A521IGP3-F1
#
_entry.id   AF-A0A521IGP3-F1
#
_cell.length_a   1.000
_cell.length_b   1.000
_cell.length_c   1.000
_cell.angle_alpha   90.00
_cell.angle_beta   90.00
_cell.angle_gamma   90.00
#
_symmetry.space_group_name_H-M   'P 1'
#
loop_
_entity.id
_entity.type
_entity.pdbx_description
1 polymer ?
#
loop_
_entity_poly.entity_id
_entity_poly.type
_entity_poly.pdbx_seq_one_letter_code
_entity_poly.pdbx_strand_id
1 'polypeptide(L)'
;MSHSLPAELRKVEANLLCGGITMKLDVIRELNADHARLASTLGVLSGRPELDAEAVRLLKDVRAQLTAHLEREDRKLYPEMRAAAEKNEGLREMLKVMGLEMNEISAKAVALIDGWIAGKGAGRFAEDFAFLHALLKDRIQREENKLYAKYLKL
;
A
#
# COMPACT_ATOMS: atom_id res chain seq x y z
N MET A 1 -12.96 -2.94 -45.31
CA MET A 1 -12.91 -4.41 -45.15
C MET A 1 -12.58 -4.71 -43.69
N SER A 2 -13.53 -5.21 -42.90
CA SER A 2 -13.25 -5.62 -41.52
C SER A 2 -12.61 -7.00 -41.54
N HIS A 3 -11.32 -7.08 -41.19
CA HIS A 3 -10.69 -8.37 -40.90
C HIS A 3 -11.07 -8.76 -39.47
N SER A 4 -12.16 -9.53 -39.35
CA SER A 4 -12.49 -10.21 -38.11
C SER A 4 -11.41 -11.27 -37.82
N LEU A 5 -10.77 -11.15 -36.66
CA LEU A 5 -9.79 -12.14 -36.19
C LEU A 5 -10.45 -13.53 -36.04
N PRO A 6 -9.75 -14.62 -36.42
CA PRO A 6 -10.16 -16.01 -36.21
C PRO A 6 -10.56 -16.32 -34.75
N ALA A 7 -11.52 -17.21 -34.55
CA ALA A 7 -12.10 -17.54 -33.24
C ALA A 7 -11.07 -18.03 -32.20
N GLU A 8 -10.01 -18.71 -32.65
CA GLU A 8 -8.90 -19.18 -31.80
C GLU A 8 -8.07 -18.02 -31.24
N LEU A 9 -7.79 -16.99 -32.05
CA LEU A 9 -7.06 -15.80 -31.60
C LEU A 9 -7.88 -14.96 -30.61
N ARG A 10 -9.20 -14.90 -30.79
CA ARG A 10 -10.11 -14.25 -29.82
C ARG A 10 -10.12 -14.94 -28.46
N LYS A 11 -10.03 -16.28 -28.40
CA LYS A 11 -9.94 -17.04 -27.14
C LYS A 11 -8.62 -16.81 -26.42
N VAL A 12 -7.51 -16.72 -27.16
CA VAL A 12 -6.19 -16.43 -26.61
C VAL A 12 -6.14 -15.01 -26.05
N GLU A 13 -6.63 -14.02 -26.79
CA GLU A 13 -6.76 -12.63 -26.28
C GLU A 13 -7.68 -12.56 -25.05
N ALA A 14 -8.82 -13.24 -25.06
CA ALA A 14 -9.73 -13.26 -23.91
C ALA A 14 -9.09 -13.92 -22.67
N ASN A 15 -8.31 -15.00 -22.83
CA ASN A 15 -7.59 -15.64 -21.72
C ASN A 15 -6.44 -14.77 -21.19
N LEU A 16 -5.72 -14.06 -22.06
CA LEU A 16 -4.67 -13.10 -21.65
C LEU A 16 -5.27 -11.89 -20.91
N LEU A 17 -6.40 -11.36 -21.39
CA LEU A 17 -7.13 -10.28 -20.74
C LEU A 17 -7.73 -10.71 -19.39
N CYS A 18 -8.32 -11.91 -19.34
CA CYS A 18 -8.88 -12.48 -18.11
C CYS A 18 -7.77 -12.76 -17.08
N GLY A 19 -6.66 -13.36 -17.50
CA GLY A 19 -5.50 -13.63 -16.64
C GLY A 19 -4.88 -12.36 -16.05
N GLY A 20 -4.77 -11.29 -16.84
CA GLY A 20 -4.30 -9.99 -16.36
C GLY A 20 -5.22 -9.37 -15.29
N ILE A 21 -6.54 -9.44 -15.49
CA ILE A 21 -7.52 -8.93 -14.52
C ILE A 21 -7.51 -9.75 -13.22
N THR A 22 -7.42 -11.09 -13.32
CA THR A 22 -7.33 -11.96 -12.14
C THR A 22 -6.10 -11.66 -11.29
N MET A 23 -4.92 -11.48 -11.90
CA MET A 23 -3.70 -11.12 -11.15
C MET A 23 -3.82 -9.76 -10.44
N LYS A 24 -4.34 -8.73 -11.12
CA LYS A 24 -4.55 -7.40 -10.50
C LYS A 24 -5.40 -7.50 -9.22
N LEU A 25 -6.50 -8.25 -9.29
CA LEU A 25 -7.43 -8.42 -8.18
C LEU A 25 -6.81 -9.20 -7.02
N ASP A 26 -6.01 -10.23 -7.30
CA ASP A 26 -5.33 -11.00 -6.27
C ASP A 26 -4.30 -10.16 -5.51
N VAL A 27 -3.48 -9.36 -6.23
CA VAL A 27 -2.51 -8.45 -5.61
C VAL A 27 -3.19 -7.41 -4.74
N ILE A 28 -4.25 -6.75 -5.24
CA ILE A 28 -5.00 -5.75 -4.47
C ILE A 28 -5.66 -6.39 -3.24
N ARG A 29 -6.19 -7.61 -3.35
CA ARG A 29 -6.76 -8.33 -2.20
C ARG A 29 -5.70 -8.59 -1.12
N GLU A 30 -4.50 -9.00 -1.51
CA GLU A 30 -3.38 -9.21 -0.57
C GLU A 30 -3.01 -7.90 0.15
N LEU A 31 -2.90 -6.80 -0.59
CA LEU A 31 -2.55 -5.48 -0.04
C LEU A 31 -3.63 -4.93 0.88
N ASN A 32 -4.92 -5.08 0.54
CA ASN A 32 -6.01 -4.72 1.45
C ASN A 32 -6.00 -5.55 2.74
N ALA A 33 -5.57 -6.82 2.66
CA ALA A 33 -5.40 -7.64 3.85
C ALA A 33 -4.20 -7.17 4.70
N ASP A 34 -3.11 -6.71 4.08
CA ASP A 34 -2.00 -6.04 4.78
C ASP A 34 -2.48 -4.77 5.47
N HIS A 35 -3.26 -3.90 4.78
CA HIS A 35 -3.86 -2.70 5.36
C HIS A 35 -4.74 -2.99 6.57
N ALA A 36 -5.62 -3.99 6.47
CA ALA A 36 -6.53 -4.36 7.56
C ALA A 36 -5.75 -4.80 8.81
N ARG A 37 -4.68 -5.57 8.64
CA ARG A 37 -3.79 -5.96 9.75
C ARG A 37 -3.09 -4.75 10.36
N LEU A 38 -2.49 -3.90 9.53
CA LEU A 38 -1.78 -2.70 9.97
C LEU A 38 -2.71 -1.74 10.74
N ALA A 39 -3.89 -1.46 10.19
CA ALA A 39 -4.89 -0.61 10.81
C ALA A 39 -5.39 -1.19 12.15
N SER A 40 -5.56 -2.51 12.25
CA SER A 40 -5.93 -3.16 13.50
C SER A 40 -4.88 -2.96 14.58
N THR A 41 -3.60 -3.22 14.27
CA THR A 41 -2.50 -3.06 15.24
C THR A 41 -2.29 -1.58 15.63
N LEU A 42 -2.37 -0.65 14.67
CA LEU A 42 -2.33 0.79 14.95
C LEU A 42 -3.51 1.24 15.83
N GLY A 43 -4.70 0.68 15.62
CA GLY A 43 -5.87 0.93 16.45
C GLY A 43 -5.64 0.51 17.91
N VAL A 44 -5.06 -0.67 18.15
CA VAL A 44 -4.73 -1.11 19.51
C VAL A 44 -3.68 -0.19 20.15
N LEU A 45 -2.64 0.20 19.41
CA LEU A 45 -1.62 1.14 19.89
C LEU A 45 -2.20 2.52 20.24
N SER A 46 -3.24 2.98 19.53
CA SER A 46 -3.86 4.30 19.80
C SER A 46 -4.48 4.44 21.19
N GLY A 47 -4.82 3.33 21.84
CA GLY A 47 -5.29 3.31 23.22
C GLY A 47 -4.16 3.35 24.27
N ARG A 48 -2.90 3.49 23.87
CA ARG A 48 -1.72 3.33 24.72
C ARG A 48 -0.88 4.63 24.67
N PRO A 49 -1.01 5.55 25.65
CA PRO A 49 -0.33 6.84 25.60
C PRO A 49 1.17 6.77 25.94
N GLU A 50 1.63 5.66 26.51
CA GLU A 50 3.00 5.48 26.98
C GLU A 50 3.71 4.32 26.26
N LEU A 51 5.05 4.44 26.12
CA LEU A 51 5.92 3.38 25.58
C LEU A 51 6.24 2.31 26.63
N ASP A 52 5.23 1.59 27.09
CA ASP A 52 5.44 0.39 27.91
C ASP A 52 5.93 -0.81 27.05
N ALA A 53 6.19 -1.94 27.71
CA ALA A 53 6.69 -3.16 27.05
C ALA A 53 5.76 -3.70 25.94
N GLU A 54 4.45 -3.57 26.13
CA GLU A 54 3.45 -4.05 25.17
C GLU A 54 3.29 -3.07 24.00
N ALA A 55 3.44 -1.75 24.24
CA ALA A 55 3.53 -0.76 23.16
C ALA A 55 4.74 -1.03 22.28
N VAL A 56 5.91 -1.31 22.89
CA VAL A 56 7.12 -1.67 22.14
C VAL A 56 6.95 -2.98 21.37
N ARG A 57 6.26 -3.98 21.94
CA ARG A 57 5.93 -5.23 21.24
C ARG A 57 5.05 -4.96 20.01
N LEU A 58 3.97 -4.20 20.19
CA LEU A 58 3.06 -3.83 19.10
C LEU A 58 3.74 -2.96 18.04
N LEU A 59 4.66 -2.08 18.42
CA LEU A 59 5.45 -1.29 17.47
C LEU A 59 6.34 -2.17 16.59
N LYS A 60 6.92 -3.25 17.14
CA LYS A 60 7.65 -4.24 16.34
C LYS A 60 6.72 -4.97 15.37
N ASP A 61 5.49 -5.28 15.79
CA ASP A 61 4.48 -5.87 14.91
C ASP A 61 4.11 -4.90 13.77
N VAL A 62 3.83 -3.62 14.06
CA VAL A 62 3.59 -2.58 13.05
C VAL A 62 4.76 -2.44 12.09
N ARG A 63 6.00 -2.43 12.61
CA ARG A 63 7.21 -2.35 11.79
C ARG A 63 7.29 -3.50 10.79
N ALA A 64 7.09 -4.73 11.25
CA ALA A 64 7.13 -5.91 10.42
C ALA A 64 6.01 -5.90 9.35
N GLN A 65 4.79 -5.56 9.75
CA GLN A 65 3.63 -5.44 8.86
C GLN A 65 3.86 -4.38 7.77
N LEU A 66 4.30 -3.18 8.14
CA LEU A 66 4.57 -2.09 7.20
C LEU A 66 5.68 -2.48 6.21
N THR A 67 6.74 -3.16 6.68
CA THR A 67 7.82 -3.61 5.79
C THR A 67 7.32 -4.62 4.77
N ALA A 68 6.58 -5.64 5.23
CA ALA A 68 6.03 -6.66 4.35
C ALA A 68 5.04 -6.09 3.33
N HIS A 69 4.26 -5.07 3.73
CA HIS A 69 3.37 -4.32 2.85
C HIS A 69 4.14 -3.61 1.73
N LEU A 70 5.14 -2.81 2.09
CA LEU A 70 5.97 -2.05 1.15
C LEU A 70 6.72 -2.98 0.17
N GLU A 71 7.31 -4.07 0.67
CA GLU A 71 7.97 -5.08 -0.17
C GLU A 71 7.01 -5.73 -1.17
N ARG A 72 5.74 -5.92 -0.78
CA ARG A 72 4.72 -6.46 -1.69
C ARG A 72 4.35 -5.44 -2.76
N GLU A 73 4.18 -4.17 -2.41
CA GLU A 73 3.94 -3.11 -3.38
C GLU A 73 5.08 -3.01 -4.40
N ASP A 74 6.33 -2.99 -3.93
CA ASP A 74 7.53 -2.89 -4.78
C ASP A 74 7.69 -4.08 -5.72
N ARG A 75 7.38 -5.29 -5.25
CA ARG A 75 7.57 -6.51 -6.02
C ARG A 75 6.41 -6.83 -6.96
N LYS A 76 5.17 -6.56 -6.54
CA LYS A 76 3.97 -7.02 -7.26
C LYS A 76 3.17 -5.90 -7.89
N LEU A 77 2.93 -4.81 -7.16
CA LEU A 77 2.00 -3.77 -7.62
C LEU A 77 2.67 -2.75 -8.54
N TYR A 78 3.70 -2.05 -8.03
CA TYR A 78 4.31 -0.95 -8.77
C TYR A 78 4.90 -1.35 -10.13
N PRO A 79 5.52 -2.53 -10.32
CA PRO A 79 5.95 -2.96 -11.65
C PRO A 79 4.80 -3.03 -12.66
N GLU A 80 3.67 -3.65 -12.28
CA GLU A 80 2.51 -3.77 -13.16
C GLU A 80 1.84 -2.41 -13.42
N MET A 81 1.76 -1.55 -12.40
CA MET A 81 1.21 -0.20 -12.56
C MET A 81 2.09 0.69 -13.44
N ARG A 82 3.42 0.59 -13.32
CA ARG A 82 4.37 1.31 -14.19
C ARG A 82 4.22 0.88 -15.65
N ALA A 83 4.12 -0.42 -15.91
CA ALA A 83 3.86 -0.93 -17.26
C ALA A 83 2.52 -0.44 -17.84
N ALA A 84 1.46 -0.41 -17.02
CA ALA A 84 0.17 0.13 -17.45
C ALA A 84 0.21 1.65 -17.70
N ALA A 85 1.01 2.38 -16.93
CA ALA A 85 1.17 3.82 -17.04
C ALA A 85 1.89 4.27 -18.32
N GLU A 86 2.68 3.39 -18.97
CA GLU A 86 3.26 3.66 -20.29
C GLU A 86 2.18 4.00 -21.34
N LYS A 87 0.99 3.38 -21.20
CA LYS A 87 -0.14 3.54 -22.11
C LYS A 87 -1.26 4.40 -21.53
N ASN A 88 -1.14 4.86 -20.28
CA ASN A 88 -2.17 5.64 -19.60
C ASN A 88 -1.56 6.84 -18.87
N GLU A 89 -1.63 8.02 -19.50
CA GLU A 89 -1.10 9.26 -18.95
C GLU A 89 -1.73 9.63 -17.59
N GLY A 90 -3.04 9.41 -17.44
CA GLY A 90 -3.72 9.66 -16.19
C GLY A 90 -3.18 8.82 -15.04
N LEU A 91 -2.83 7.56 -15.28
CA LEU A 91 -2.20 6.69 -14.28
C LEU A 91 -0.76 7.13 -14.02
N ARG A 92 -0.01 7.48 -15.07
CA ARG A 92 1.37 7.98 -14.97
C ARG A 92 1.47 9.18 -14.05
N GLU A 93 0.60 10.17 -14.22
CA GLU A 93 0.61 11.37 -13.37
C GLU A 93 0.21 11.05 -11.92
N MET A 94 -0.76 10.16 -11.73
CA MET A 94 -1.15 9.70 -10.39
C MET A 94 0.00 9.00 -9.67
N LEU A 95 0.74 8.11 -10.36
CA LEU A 95 1.91 7.44 -9.80
C LEU A 95 3.04 8.41 -9.46
N LYS A 96 3.24 9.45 -10.26
CA LYS A 96 4.26 10.48 -10.01
C LYS A 96 3.95 11.26 -8.73
N VAL A 97 2.73 11.77 -8.59
CA VAL A 97 2.32 12.56 -7.41
C VAL A 97 2.28 11.68 -6.16
N MET A 98 1.55 10.56 -6.22
CA MET A 98 1.36 9.70 -5.05
C MET A 98 2.65 8.95 -4.68
N GLY A 99 3.48 8.54 -5.64
CA GLY A 99 4.71 7.80 -5.37
C GLY A 99 5.75 8.59 -4.57
N LEU A 100 5.90 9.89 -4.84
CA LEU A 100 6.78 10.77 -4.06
C LEU A 100 6.29 10.87 -2.61
N GLU A 101 5.00 11.19 -2.43
CA GLU A 101 4.39 11.28 -1.10
C GLU A 101 4.46 9.96 -0.33
N MET A 102 4.25 8.83 -1.00
CA MET A 102 4.27 7.50 -0.38
C MET A 102 5.66 7.11 0.13
N ASN A 103 6.70 7.40 -0.64
CA ASN A 103 8.08 7.11 -0.23
C ASN A 103 8.47 7.94 1.02
N GLU A 104 8.11 9.22 1.04
CA GLU A 104 8.37 10.10 2.17
C GLU A 104 7.61 9.67 3.43
N ILE A 105 6.32 9.35 3.29
CA ILE A 105 5.48 8.85 4.39
C ILE A 105 6.05 7.56 4.97
N SER A 106 6.43 6.61 4.11
CA SER A 106 6.91 5.29 4.54
C SER A 106 8.26 5.37 5.24
N ALA A 107 9.19 6.18 4.71
CA ALA A 107 10.49 6.42 5.34
C ALA A 107 10.33 7.10 6.71
N LYS A 108 9.46 8.11 6.82
CA LYS A 108 9.16 8.78 8.09
C LYS A 108 8.52 7.84 9.11
N ALA A 109 7.58 7.01 8.67
CA ALA A 109 6.91 6.02 9.52
C ALA A 109 7.91 5.03 10.12
N VAL A 110 8.76 4.43 9.27
CA VAL A 110 9.81 3.51 9.69
C VAL A 110 10.76 4.16 10.70
N ALA A 111 11.23 5.38 10.43
CA ALA A 111 12.16 6.08 11.31
C ALA A 111 11.56 6.39 12.69
N LEU A 112 10.29 6.80 12.75
CA LEU A 112 9.59 7.04 14.02
C LEU A 112 9.43 5.75 14.82
N ILE A 113 8.96 4.68 14.16
CA ILE A 113 8.76 3.37 14.80
C ILE A 113 10.08 2.82 15.35
N ASP A 114 11.15 2.83 14.54
CA ASP A 114 12.47 2.37 14.96
C ASP A 114 13.03 3.22 16.13
N GLY A 115 12.75 4.53 16.11
CA GLY A 115 13.05 5.44 17.21
C GLY A 115 12.37 5.06 18.52
N TRP A 116 11.06 4.83 18.50
CA TRP A 116 10.30 4.43 19.69
C TRP A 116 10.69 3.04 20.20
N ILE A 117 10.96 2.08 19.31
CA ILE A 117 11.48 0.75 19.69
C ILE A 117 12.83 0.88 20.41
N ALA A 118 13.67 1.84 20.00
CA ALA A 118 14.94 2.16 20.65
C ALA A 118 14.79 3.05 21.90
N GLY A 119 13.56 3.34 22.36
CA GLY A 119 13.29 4.16 23.54
C GLY A 119 13.42 5.68 23.33
N LYS A 120 13.54 6.15 22.09
CA LYS A 120 13.60 7.59 21.78
C LYS A 120 12.19 8.17 21.74
N GLY A 121 12.06 9.45 22.11
CA GLY A 121 10.80 10.19 21.94
C GLY A 121 9.67 9.79 22.89
N ALA A 122 9.94 9.04 23.97
CA ALA A 122 8.93 8.57 24.91
C ALA A 122 8.02 9.70 25.46
N GLY A 123 8.60 10.87 25.77
CA GLY A 123 7.85 12.02 26.29
C GLY A 123 6.88 12.67 25.30
N ARG A 124 6.93 12.31 24.02
CA ARG A 124 6.02 12.82 22.96
C ARG A 124 5.33 11.69 22.19
N PHE A 125 5.43 10.46 22.68
CA PHE A 125 4.96 9.28 21.96
C PHE A 125 3.49 9.41 21.54
N ALA A 126 2.59 9.79 22.46
CA ALA A 126 1.17 9.89 22.14
C ALA A 126 0.87 10.90 21.00
N GLU A 127 1.50 12.08 21.02
CA GLU A 127 1.33 13.10 19.97
C GLU A 127 1.90 12.63 18.63
N ASP A 128 3.14 12.16 18.64
CA ASP A 128 3.85 11.74 17.44
C ASP A 128 3.19 10.47 16.84
N PHE A 129 2.68 9.57 17.69
CA PHE A 129 1.91 8.40 17.29
C PHE A 129 0.56 8.78 16.67
N ALA A 130 -0.19 9.71 17.27
CA ALA A 130 -1.46 10.18 16.71
C ALA A 130 -1.25 10.79 15.31
N PHE A 131 -0.17 11.56 15.13
CA PHE A 131 0.22 12.09 13.83
C PHE A 131 0.56 10.96 12.84
N LEU A 132 1.40 10.01 13.24
CA LEU A 132 1.77 8.88 12.39
C LEU A 132 0.56 8.03 11.98
N HIS A 133 -0.33 7.73 12.93
CA HIS A 133 -1.53 6.94 12.70
C HIS A 133 -2.45 7.63 11.68
N ALA A 134 -2.65 8.95 11.81
CA ALA A 134 -3.42 9.71 10.82
C ALA A 134 -2.77 9.67 9.43
N LEU A 135 -1.45 9.79 9.36
CA LEU A 135 -0.70 9.77 8.11
C LEU A 135 -0.79 8.43 7.37
N LEU A 136 -0.61 7.32 8.10
CA LEU A 136 -0.74 5.97 7.53
C LEU A 136 -2.18 5.66 7.13
N LYS A 137 -3.16 6.13 7.91
CA LYS A 137 -4.58 5.99 7.57
C LYS A 137 -4.93 6.72 6.27
N ASP A 138 -4.45 7.96 6.10
CA ASP A 138 -4.65 8.71 4.85
C ASP A 138 -3.98 8.00 3.66
N ARG A 139 -2.75 7.51 3.81
CA ARG A 139 -2.06 6.72 2.77
C ARG A 139 -2.92 5.53 2.31
N ILE A 140 -3.34 4.69 3.25
CA ILE A 140 -4.20 3.52 2.98
C ILE A 140 -5.47 3.93 2.23
N GLN A 141 -6.15 4.98 2.69
CA GLN A 141 -7.38 5.45 2.06
C GLN A 141 -7.14 5.97 0.63
N ARG A 142 -6.02 6.63 0.37
CA ARG A 142 -5.67 7.10 -0.98
C ARG A 142 -5.32 5.93 -1.89
N GLU A 143 -4.63 4.92 -1.39
CA GLU A 143 -4.34 3.69 -2.14
C GLU A 143 -5.62 2.99 -2.57
N GLU A 144 -6.47 2.68 -1.61
CA GLU A 144 -7.71 1.93 -1.86
C GLU A 144 -8.68 2.70 -2.76
N ASN A 145 -8.95 3.96 -2.43
CA ASN A 145 -10.04 4.71 -3.07
C ASN A 145 -9.62 5.46 -4.34
N LYS A 146 -8.32 5.72 -4.53
CA LYS A 146 -7.83 6.47 -5.69
C LYS A 146 -6.94 5.60 -6.56
N LEU A 147 -5.86 5.04 -6.00
CA LEU A 147 -4.86 4.34 -6.79
C LEU A 147 -5.38 3.01 -7.36
N TYR A 148 -5.87 2.12 -6.49
CA TYR A 148 -6.42 0.82 -6.87
C TYR A 148 -7.69 1.00 -7.72
N ALA A 149 -8.57 1.92 -7.32
CA ALA A 149 -9.77 2.24 -8.08
C ALA A 149 -9.48 2.74 -9.51
N LYS A 150 -8.41 3.51 -9.71
CA LYS A 150 -7.98 3.94 -11.05
C LYS A 150 -7.35 2.78 -11.82
N TYR A 151 -6.52 1.99 -11.17
CA TYR A 151 -5.80 0.88 -11.79
C TYR A 151 -6.71 -0.25 -12.28
N LEU A 152 -7.77 -0.55 -11.51
CA LEU A 152 -8.78 -1.56 -11.87
C LEU A 152 -9.68 -1.15 -13.04
N LYS A 153 -9.74 0.15 -13.37
CA LYS A 153 -10.51 0.67 -14.51
C LYS A 153 -9.72 0.68 -15.82
N LEU A 154 -8.46 0.23 -15.80
CA LEU A 154 -7.62 0.04 -16.99
C LEU A 154 -7.83 -1.34 -17.59
#